data_AF-A0A7C2IF36-F1
#
_entry.id   AF-A0A7C2IF36-F1
#
_cell.length_a   1.000
_cell.length_b   1.000
_cell.length_c   1.000
_cell.angle_alpha   90.00
_cell.angle_beta   90.00
_cell.angle_gamma   90.00
#
_symmetry.space_group_name_H-M   'P 1'
#
loop_
_entity.id
_entity.type
_entity.pdbx_description
1 polymer ?
#
loop_
_entity_poly.entity_id
_entity_poly.type
_entity_poly.pdbx_seq_one_letter_code
_entity_poly.pdbx_strand_id
1 'polypeptide(L)'
;QGAIGIEIRADDPEISRIVAVVNDPASRAEVSAERAFMRRLEGGCQVPIGALARVAGAELTLEGMVAGLDGERLFRAQESGPVTEAEELGIRLAERLLAMGADEVLRSIRGGTSGIQ
;
A
#
# COMPACT_ATOMS: atom_id res chain seq x y z
N GLN A 1 -5.02 0.47 7.16
CA GLN A 1 -5.46 1.27 8.36
C GLN A 1 -5.69 0.31 9.52
N GLY A 2 -5.53 0.73 10.78
CA GLY A 2 -5.85 -0.10 11.95
C GLY A 2 -4.69 -0.95 12.48
N ALA A 3 -3.51 -0.83 11.87
CA ALA A 3 -2.26 -1.39 12.37
C ALA A 3 -1.46 -0.33 13.15
N ILE A 4 -0.70 -0.77 14.15
CA ILE A 4 0.26 0.06 14.90
C ILE A 4 1.66 -0.32 14.44
N GLY A 5 2.42 0.66 13.97
CA GLY A 5 3.84 0.50 13.67
C GLY A 5 4.70 0.91 14.86
N ILE A 6 5.75 0.12 15.15
CA ILE A 6 6.77 0.45 16.14
C ILE A 6 8.08 0.64 15.40
N GLU A 7 8.70 1.81 15.52
CA GLU A 7 10.00 2.12 14.94
C GLU A 7 11.08 2.03 16.01
N ILE A 8 12.20 1.37 15.67
CA ILE A 8 13.33 1.15 16.56
C ILE A 8 14.62 1.46 15.80
N ARG A 9 15.71 1.70 16.53
CA ARG A 9 17.05 1.78 15.92
C ARG A 9 17.44 0.42 15.34
N ALA A 10 18.04 0.42 14.16
CA ALA A 10 18.43 -0.80 13.44
C ALA A 10 19.52 -1.60 14.17
N ASP A 11 20.37 -0.93 14.96
CA ASP A 11 21.51 -1.49 15.69
C ASP A 11 21.22 -1.78 17.17
N ASP A 12 19.94 -1.91 17.55
CA ASP A 12 19.50 -2.18 18.93
C ASP A 12 18.86 -3.58 19.07
N PRO A 13 19.66 -4.64 19.25
CA PRO A 13 19.18 -6.03 19.32
C PRO A 13 18.40 -6.33 20.61
N GLU A 14 18.55 -5.51 21.65
CA GLU A 14 17.76 -5.63 22.87
C GLU A 14 16.32 -5.21 22.58
N ILE A 15 16.12 -4.02 22.05
CA ILE A 15 14.80 -3.51 21.71
C ILE A 15 14.14 -4.35 20.61
N SER A 16 14.91 -4.81 19.61
CA SER A 16 14.40 -5.69 18.55
C SER A 16 13.75 -6.97 19.12
N ARG A 17 14.38 -7.60 20.12
CA ARG A 17 13.84 -8.80 20.78
C ARG A 17 12.54 -8.52 21.54
N ILE A 18 12.43 -7.35 22.17
CA ILE A 18 11.21 -6.95 22.90
C ILE A 18 10.06 -6.74 21.92
N VAL A 19 10.28 -5.98 20.84
CA VAL A 19 9.25 -5.68 19.85
C VAL A 19 8.82 -6.92 19.07
N ALA A 20 9.71 -7.89 18.85
CA ALA A 20 9.37 -9.14 18.18
C ALA A 20 8.23 -9.91 18.86
N VAL A 21 8.06 -9.78 20.18
CA VAL A 21 7.01 -10.46 20.95
C VAL A 21 5.61 -9.96 20.59
N VAL A 22 5.48 -8.69 20.20
CA VAL A 22 4.19 -8.07 19.86
C VAL A 22 3.92 -8.02 18.35
N ASN A 23 4.87 -8.50 17.53
CA ASN A 23 4.72 -8.50 16.08
C ASN A 23 3.85 -9.67 15.61
N ASP A 24 2.69 -9.37 15.04
CA ASP A 24 1.85 -10.34 14.36
C ASP A 24 2.32 -10.55 12.90
N PRO A 25 2.72 -11.77 12.49
CA PRO A 25 3.21 -12.02 11.14
C PRO A 25 2.19 -11.78 10.02
N ALA A 26 0.91 -12.05 10.26
CA ALA A 26 -0.15 -11.85 9.27
C ALA A 26 -0.36 -10.35 9.01
N SER A 27 -0.57 -9.57 10.08
CA SER A 27 -0.68 -8.11 10.02
C SER A 27 0.56 -7.47 9.37
N ARG A 28 1.76 -7.99 9.65
CA ARG A 28 2.99 -7.52 8.99
C ARG A 28 2.94 -7.73 7.48
N ALA A 29 2.53 -8.91 7.02
CA ALA A 29 2.44 -9.21 5.59
C ALA A 29 1.38 -8.32 4.90
N GLU A 30 0.20 -8.18 5.52
CA GLU A 30 -0.88 -7.31 5.02
C GLU A 30 -0.40 -5.87 4.85
N VAL A 31 0.18 -5.29 5.90
CA VAL A 31 0.69 -3.92 5.89
C VAL A 31 1.87 -3.76 4.93
N SER A 32 2.74 -4.76 4.79
CA SER A 32 3.84 -4.72 3.81
C SER A 32 3.32 -4.61 2.38
N ALA A 33 2.29 -5.39 2.02
CA ALA A 33 1.65 -5.33 0.71
C ALA A 33 0.99 -3.95 0.46
N GLU A 34 0.18 -3.48 1.41
CA GLU A 34 -0.47 -2.16 1.35
C GLU A 34 0.56 -1.03 1.18
N ARG A 35 1.63 -1.05 1.98
CA ARG A 35 2.69 -0.03 1.90
C ARG A 35 3.49 -0.11 0.62
N ALA A 36 3.77 -1.30 0.09
CA ALA A 36 4.48 -1.45 -1.19
C ALA A 36 3.66 -0.87 -2.34
N PHE A 37 2.36 -1.15 -2.36
CA PHE A 37 1.40 -0.55 -3.29
C PHE A 37 1.39 0.98 -3.20
N MET A 38 1.24 1.54 -1.99
CA MET A 38 1.22 2.98 -1.77
C MET A 38 2.55 3.65 -2.18
N ARG A 39 3.69 3.04 -1.84
CA ARG A 39 5.03 3.51 -2.24
C ARG A 39 5.16 3.54 -3.76
N ARG A 40 4.73 2.48 -4.45
CA ARG A 40 4.84 2.36 -5.91
C ARG A 40 3.98 3.37 -6.67
N LEU A 41 2.82 3.73 -6.12
CA LEU A 41 1.97 4.80 -6.65
C LEU A 41 2.37 6.19 -6.19
N GLU A 42 3.46 6.32 -5.41
CA GLU A 42 3.87 7.56 -4.72
C GLU A 42 2.69 8.24 -4.03
N GLY A 43 1.85 7.42 -3.40
CA GLY A 43 0.64 7.85 -2.71
C GLY A 43 0.97 8.56 -1.40
N GLY A 44 0.54 9.82 -1.28
CA GLY A 44 0.54 10.57 -0.02
C GLY A 44 -0.86 10.70 0.57
N CYS A 45 -0.98 11.32 1.76
CA CYS A 45 -2.27 11.48 2.47
C CYS A 45 -3.35 12.24 1.69
N GLN A 46 -2.99 12.98 0.65
CA GLN A 46 -3.92 13.79 -0.15
C GLN A 46 -4.35 13.13 -1.46
N VAL A 47 -3.93 11.88 -1.71
CA VAL A 47 -4.25 11.16 -2.93
C VAL A 47 -5.35 10.12 -2.63
N PRO A 48 -6.45 10.09 -3.41
CA PRO A 48 -7.57 9.16 -3.22
C PRO A 48 -7.20 7.73 -3.67
N ILE A 49 -6.31 7.11 -2.89
CA ILE A 49 -5.83 5.75 -3.07
C ILE A 49 -6.31 4.91 -1.89
N GLY A 50 -6.81 3.71 -2.16
CA GLY A 50 -7.16 2.72 -1.16
C GLY A 50 -6.41 1.42 -1.39
N ALA A 51 -5.99 0.78 -0.31
CA ALA A 51 -5.40 -0.56 -0.33
C ALA A 51 -5.87 -1.32 0.90
N LEU A 52 -6.24 -2.58 0.72
CA LEU A 52 -6.61 -3.49 1.80
C LEU A 52 -6.08 -4.89 1.49
N ALA A 53 -5.19 -5.37 2.34
CA ALA A 53 -4.70 -6.74 2.28
C ALA A 53 -5.38 -7.62 3.33
N ARG A 54 -5.58 -8.90 3.00
CA ARG A 54 -6.07 -9.93 3.93
C ARG A 54 -5.30 -11.22 3.75
N VAL A 55 -4.84 -11.80 4.85
CA VAL A 55 -4.19 -13.11 4.90
C VAL A 55 -5.21 -14.19 5.26
N ALA A 56 -5.20 -15.28 4.49
CA ALA A 56 -5.94 -16.50 4.76
C ALA A 56 -4.99 -17.71 4.66
N GLY A 57 -4.48 -18.17 5.80
CA GLY A 57 -3.47 -19.23 5.84
C GLY A 57 -2.14 -18.77 5.23
N ALA A 58 -1.75 -19.38 4.11
CA ALA A 58 -0.50 -19.06 3.40
C ALA A 58 -0.69 -18.10 2.22
N GLU A 59 -1.93 -17.66 1.96
CA GLU A 59 -2.28 -16.77 0.86
C GLU A 59 -2.61 -15.37 1.38
N LEU A 60 -2.15 -14.36 0.65
CA LEU A 60 -2.48 -12.95 0.82
C LEU A 60 -3.26 -12.49 -0.40
N THR A 61 -4.38 -11.83 -0.16
CA THR A 61 -5.15 -11.11 -1.18
C THR A 61 -5.04 -9.62 -0.92
N LEU A 62 -4.64 -8.84 -1.92
CA LEU A 62 -4.56 -7.39 -1.87
C LEU A 62 -5.55 -6.79 -2.86
N GLU A 63 -6.48 -5.98 -2.35
CA GLU A 63 -7.35 -5.13 -3.14
C GLU A 63 -6.83 -3.69 -3.13
N GLY A 64 -6.92 -3.02 -4.28
CA GLY A 64 -6.40 -1.67 -4.45
C GLY A 64 -7.28 -0.83 -5.37
N MET A 65 -7.31 0.47 -5.12
CA MET A 65 -8.04 1.43 -5.95
C MET A 65 -7.36 2.79 -6.05
N VAL A 66 -7.61 3.47 -7.16
CA VAL A 66 -7.28 4.89 -7.39
C VAL A 66 -8.53 5.58 -7.95
N ALA A 67 -8.95 6.69 -7.34
CA ALA A 67 -10.09 7.48 -7.80
C ALA A 67 -9.66 8.88 -8.28
N GLY A 68 -10.43 9.49 -9.18
CA GLY A 68 -10.33 10.91 -9.50
C GLY A 68 -10.91 11.77 -8.38
N LEU A 69 -10.50 13.04 -8.31
CA LEU A 69 -11.12 14.03 -7.39
C LEU A 69 -12.57 14.35 -7.80
N ASP A 70 -12.90 14.14 -9.07
CA ASP A 70 -14.25 14.21 -9.64
C ASP A 70 -15.14 13.01 -9.22
N GLY A 71 -14.54 11.92 -8.72
CA GLY A 71 -15.24 10.67 -8.40
C GLY A 71 -15.73 9.89 -9.62
N GLU A 72 -15.55 10.39 -10.85
CA GLU A 72 -16.04 9.73 -12.07
C GLU A 72 -15.06 8.66 -12.55
N ARG A 73 -13.76 8.89 -12.38
CA ARG A 73 -12.72 7.93 -12.73
C ARG A 73 -12.39 7.08 -11.52
N LEU A 74 -12.62 5.77 -11.63
CA LEU A 74 -12.31 4.80 -10.58
C LEU A 74 -11.61 3.59 -11.20
N PHE A 75 -10.38 3.35 -10.77
CA PHE A 75 -9.62 2.14 -11.09
C PHE A 75 -9.59 1.26 -9.87
N ARG A 76 -9.96 -0.01 -10.03
CA ARG A 76 -9.92 -1.03 -8.97
C ARG A 76 -9.41 -2.33 -9.55
N ALA A 77 -8.55 -3.00 -8.81
CA ALA A 77 -8.06 -4.33 -9.13
C ALA A 77 -7.70 -5.08 -7.84
N GLN A 78 -7.40 -6.37 -8.01
CA GLN A 78 -6.97 -7.25 -6.93
C GLN A 78 -5.86 -8.15 -7.45
N GLU A 79 -4.90 -8.46 -6.57
CA GLU A 79 -3.88 -9.49 -6.76
C GLU A 79 -3.86 -10.44 -5.55
N SER A 80 -3.58 -11.72 -5.80
CA SER A 80 -3.46 -12.73 -4.74
C SER A 80 -2.20 -13.56 -4.97
N GLY A 81 -1.60 -14.04 -3.89
CA GLY A 81 -0.38 -14.85 -3.94
C GLY A 81 0.10 -15.25 -2.55
N PRO A 82 1.25 -15.93 -2.44
CA PRO A 82 1.75 -16.38 -1.15
C PRO A 82 2.13 -15.19 -0.25
N VAL A 83 1.93 -15.33 1.07
CA VAL A 83 2.28 -14.29 2.07
C VAL A 83 3.75 -13.86 2.01
N THR A 84 4.63 -14.72 1.51
CA THR A 84 6.06 -14.44 1.33
C THR A 84 6.34 -13.42 0.23
N GLU A 85 5.39 -13.19 -0.68
CA GLU A 85 5.49 -12.24 -1.80
C GLU A 85 4.72 -10.93 -1.52
N ALA A 86 4.36 -10.65 -0.26
CA ALA A 86 3.51 -9.51 0.09
C ALA A 86 3.92 -8.18 -0.57
N GLU A 87 5.21 -7.81 -0.52
CA GLU A 87 5.67 -6.57 -1.15
C GLU A 87 5.58 -6.59 -2.68
N GLU A 88 5.89 -7.74 -3.30
CA GLU A 88 5.80 -7.89 -4.75
C GLU A 88 4.35 -7.82 -5.23
N LEU A 89 3.41 -8.43 -4.51
CA LEU A 89 1.97 -8.29 -4.76
C LEU A 89 1.54 -6.83 -4.76
N GLY A 90 2.03 -6.04 -3.81
CA GLY A 90 1.78 -4.60 -3.75
C GLY A 90 2.28 -3.85 -4.98
N ILE A 91 3.49 -4.15 -5.45
CA ILE A 91 4.07 -3.54 -6.65
C ILE A 91 3.30 -3.97 -7.90
N ARG A 92 3.01 -5.26 -8.05
CA ARG A 92 2.26 -5.81 -9.20
C ARG A 92 0.89 -5.16 -9.33
N LEU A 93 0.15 -5.06 -8.23
CA LEU A 93 -1.17 -4.42 -8.24
C LEU A 93 -1.09 -2.93 -8.63
N ALA A 94 -0.10 -2.21 -8.12
CA ALA A 94 0.11 -0.80 -8.48
C ALA A 94 0.41 -0.64 -9.98
N GLU A 95 1.29 -1.48 -10.54
CA GLU A 95 1.61 -1.47 -11.97
C GLU A 95 0.41 -1.81 -12.84
N ARG A 96 -0.42 -2.77 -12.41
CA ARG A 96 -1.68 -3.08 -13.06
C ARG A 96 -2.61 -1.87 -13.12
N LEU A 97 -2.79 -1.16 -12.00
CA LEU A 97 -3.64 0.04 -12.00
C LEU A 97 -3.07 1.16 -12.88
N LEU A 98 -1.74 1.35 -12.88
CA LEU A 98 -1.09 2.33 -13.76
C LEU A 98 -1.32 1.99 -15.24
N ALA A 99 -1.21 0.72 -15.61
CA ALA A 99 -1.49 0.24 -16.97
C ALA A 99 -2.97 0.41 -17.37
N MET A 100 -3.88 0.43 -16.40
CA MET A 100 -5.31 0.71 -16.62
C MET A 100 -5.60 2.21 -16.83
N GLY A 101 -4.63 3.09 -16.61
CA GLY A 101 -4.78 4.56 -16.76
C GLY A 101 -4.81 5.34 -15.45
N ALA A 102 -4.57 4.70 -14.30
CA ALA A 102 -4.50 5.41 -13.02
C ALA A 102 -3.38 6.47 -12.97
N ASP A 103 -2.34 6.30 -13.79
CA ASP A 103 -1.25 7.28 -13.99
C ASP A 103 -1.79 8.70 -14.25
N GLU A 104 -2.74 8.83 -15.16
CA GLU A 104 -3.24 10.14 -15.60
C GLU A 104 -3.95 10.88 -14.46
N VAL A 105 -4.71 10.12 -13.67
CA VAL A 105 -5.36 10.65 -12.48
C VAL A 105 -4.32 11.09 -11.46
N LEU A 106 -3.34 10.25 -11.16
CA LEU A 106 -2.28 10.58 -10.19
C LEU A 106 -1.47 11.81 -10.62
N ARG A 107 -1.14 11.95 -11.91
CA ARG A 107 -0.45 13.12 -12.45
C ARG A 107 -1.29 14.39 -12.34
N SER A 108 -2.58 14.32 -12.65
CA SER A 108 -3.48 15.48 -12.55
C SER A 108 -3.54 16.04 -11.13
N ILE A 109 -3.54 15.17 -10.12
CA ILE A 109 -3.55 15.55 -8.70
C ILE A 109 -2.23 16.17 -8.27
N ARG A 110 -1.08 15.62 -8.70
CA ARG A 110 0.25 16.16 -8.37
C ARG A 110 0.55 17.47 -9.09
N GLY A 111 0.05 17.65 -10.31
CA GLY A 111 0.20 18.89 -11.09
C GLY A 111 -0.69 20.03 -10.63
N GLY A 112 -1.82 19.73 -9.96
CA GLY A 112 -2.78 20.72 -9.49
C GLY A 112 -2.32 21.56 -8.30
N THR A 113 -1.26 21.16 -7.57
CA THR A 113 -0.79 21.85 -6.36
C THR A 113 0.10 23.08 -6.64
N SER A 114 0.38 23.43 -7.91
CA SER A 114 1.10 24.67 -8.27
C SER A 114 0.20 25.90 -8.47
N GLY A 115 -1.10 25.81 -8.14
CA GLY A 115 -2.09 26.85 -8.45
C GLY A 115 -2.60 27.70 -7.29
N ILE A 116 -1.88 27.81 -6.17
CA ILE A 116 -2.20 28.82 -5.15
C ILE A 116 -1.21 29.98 -5.33
N GLN A 117 -1.60 30.95 -6.14
CA GLN A 117 -0.99 32.28 -6.21
C GLN A 117 -2.03 33.33 -5.82
#